data_AF-A0A3M2BWI6-F1
#
_entry.id   AF-A0A3M2BWI6-F1
#
_cell.length_a   1.000
_cell.length_b   1.000
_cell.length_c   1.000
_cell.angle_alpha   90.00
_cell.angle_beta   90.00
_cell.angle_gamma   90.00
#
_symmetry.space_group_name_H-M   'P 1'
#
loop_
_entity.id
_entity.type
_entity.pdbx_description
1 polymer ?
#
loop_
_entity_poly.entity_id
_entity_poly.type
_entity_poly.pdbx_seq_one_letter_code
_entity_poly.pdbx_strand_id
1 'polypeptide(L)' 'MPSILKPILRDQAARRRLELAFDLYQFAEDQMRINLRRRHPGATDDEIERRLVEWLHHRPGAEHGDAESTRALRPEDA' A
#
# COMPACT_ATOMS: atom_id res chain seq x y z
N MET A 1 -16.14 -1.78 -36.42
CA MET A 1 -16.27 -2.46 -35.11
C MET A 1 -14.87 -2.67 -34.53
N PRO A 2 -14.42 -1.78 -33.63
CA PRO A 2 -13.97 -2.25 -32.31
C PRO A 2 -14.24 -1.19 -31.21
N SER A 3 -15.33 -1.33 -30.45
CA SER A 3 -15.60 -0.47 -29.27
C SER A 3 -15.57 -1.26 -27.94
N ILE A 4 -15.61 -2.59 -28.00
CA ILE A 4 -15.77 -3.47 -26.83
C ILE A 4 -14.42 -3.84 -26.18
N LEU A 5 -13.30 -3.73 -26.89
CA LEU A 5 -11.96 -4.09 -26.40
C LEU A 5 -11.39 -3.08 -25.38
N LYS A 6 -11.73 -1.78 -25.51
CA LYS A 6 -11.18 -0.73 -24.63
C LYS A 6 -11.64 -0.87 -23.15
N PRO A 7 -12.92 -1.13 -22.84
CA PRO A 7 -13.36 -1.39 -21.48
C PRO A 7 -12.68 -2.61 -20.84
N ILE A 8 -12.65 -3.73 -21.57
CA ILE A 8 -12.08 -5.00 -21.08
C ILE A 8 -10.59 -4.85 -20.69
N LEU A 9 -9.81 -4.15 -21.52
CA LEU A 9 -8.39 -3.90 -21.24
C LEU A 9 -8.18 -2.95 -20.05
N ARG A 10 -9.08 -1.98 -19.84
CA ARG A 10 -9.05 -1.09 -18.66
C ARG A 10 -9.37 -1.86 -17.38
N ASP A 11 -10.35 -2.75 -17.41
CA ASP A 11 -10.74 -3.56 -16.25
C ASP A 11 -9.60 -4.51 -15.85
N GLN A 12 -8.94 -5.13 -16.83
CA GLN A 12 -7.75 -5.94 -16.57
C GLN A 12 -6.59 -5.14 -15.99
N ALA A 13 -6.35 -3.91 -16.48
CA ALA A 13 -5.30 -3.06 -15.94
C ALA A 13 -5.64 -2.54 -14.53
N ALA A 14 -6.91 -2.26 -14.23
CA ALA A 14 -7.35 -1.93 -12.87
C ALA A 14 -7.17 -3.12 -11.93
N ARG A 15 -7.59 -4.32 -12.34
CA ARG A 15 -7.39 -5.55 -11.58
C ARG A 15 -5.92 -5.80 -11.26
N ARG A 16 -5.03 -5.78 -12.26
CA ARG A 16 -3.59 -6.02 -12.04
C ARG A 16 -2.96 -5.01 -11.07
N ARG A 17 -3.37 -3.74 -11.15
CA ARG A 17 -2.90 -2.71 -10.21
C ARG A 17 -3.38 -2.97 -8.79
N LEU A 18 -4.62 -3.44 -8.63
CA LEU A 18 -5.17 -3.79 -7.33
C LEU A 18 -4.48 -5.02 -6.73
N GLU A 19 -4.26 -6.07 -7.54
CA GLU A 19 -3.50 -7.26 -7.13
C GLU A 19 -2.10 -6.85 -6.64
N LEU A 20 -1.38 -6.06 -7.43
CA LEU A 20 -0.06 -5.55 -7.05
C LEU A 20 -0.10 -4.70 -5.76
N ALA A 21 -1.14 -3.88 -5.58
CA ALA A 21 -1.28 -3.07 -4.37
C ALA A 21 -1.43 -3.94 -3.11
N PHE A 22 -2.19 -5.04 -3.19
CA PHE A 22 -2.32 -5.97 -2.07
C PHE A 22 -1.01 -6.74 -1.82
N ASP A 23 -0.30 -7.16 -2.86
CA ASP A 23 1.00 -7.83 -2.72
C ASP A 23 2.02 -6.91 -2.03
N LEU A 24 2.08 -5.64 -2.45
CA LEU A 24 2.98 -4.65 -1.85
C LEU A 24 2.59 -4.34 -0.40
N TYR A 25 1.30 -4.26 -0.10
CA TYR A 25 0.81 -4.05 1.26
C TYR A 25 1.23 -5.21 2.19
N GLN A 26 1.02 -6.45 1.75
CA GLN A 26 1.41 -7.63 2.53
C GLN A 26 2.92 -7.68 2.76
N PHE A 27 3.71 -7.42 1.71
CA PHE A 27 5.16 -7.32 1.83
C PHE A 27 5.59 -6.25 2.85
N ALA A 28 4.97 -5.07 2.82
CA ALA A 28 5.28 -3.98 3.74
C ALA A 28 4.96 -4.34 5.20
N GLU A 29 3.82 -4.99 5.46
CA GLU A 29 3.50 -5.47 6.81
C GLU A 29 4.56 -6.45 7.32
N ASP A 30 4.99 -7.41 6.50
CA ASP A 30 5.99 -8.41 6.90
C ASP A 30 7.34 -7.76 7.23
N GLN A 31 7.76 -6.78 6.44
CA GLN A 31 8.95 -6.00 6.76
C GLN A 31 8.79 -5.22 8.07
N MET A 32 7.61 -4.67 8.33
CA MET A 32 7.36 -3.94 9.57
C MET A 32 7.35 -4.87 10.79
N ARG A 33 6.80 -6.08 10.69
CA ARG A 33 6.92 -7.11 11.74
C ARG A 33 8.37 -7.43 12.05
N ILE A 34 9.22 -7.60 11.03
CA ILE A 34 10.67 -7.81 11.22
C ILE A 34 11.31 -6.61 11.94
N ASN A 35 10.98 -5.38 11.52
CA ASN A 35 11.50 -4.17 12.15
C ASN A 35 11.07 -4.05 13.61
N LEU A 36 9.82 -4.40 13.95
CA LEU A 36 9.32 -4.41 15.32
C LEU A 36 10.05 -5.44 16.17
N ARG A 37 10.27 -6.66 15.66
CA ARG A 37 11.05 -7.69 16.36
C ARG A 37 12.49 -7.25 16.64
N ARG A 38 13.12 -6.54 15.70
CA ARG A 38 14.47 -5.97 15.90
C ARG A 38 14.48 -4.88 16.98
N ARG A 39 13.45 -4.03 17.04
CA ARG A 39 13.31 -2.96 18.05
C ARG A 39 12.89 -3.49 19.42
N HIS A 40 12.19 -4.64 19.45
CA HIS A 40 11.68 -5.25 20.66
C HIS A 40 12.03 -6.75 20.72
N PRO A 41 13.30 -7.12 20.98
CA PRO A 41 13.75 -8.52 20.91
C PRO A 41 13.06 -9.48 21.89
N GLY A 42 12.48 -8.97 22.98
CA GLY A 42 11.76 -9.76 23.97
C GLY A 42 10.24 -9.77 23.81
N ALA A 43 9.69 -9.13 22.78
CA ALA A 43 8.26 -9.09 22.57
C ALA A 43 7.73 -10.44 22.06
N THR A 44 6.55 -10.84 22.54
CA THR A 44 5.83 -12.00 22.00
C THR A 44 5.21 -11.69 20.63
N ASP A 45 4.77 -12.71 19.90
CA ASP A 45 4.12 -12.48 18.59
C ASP A 45 2.83 -11.65 18.70
N ASP A 46 2.00 -11.88 19.72
CA ASP A 46 0.79 -11.07 19.99
C ASP A 46 1.14 -9.61 20.28
N GLU A 47 2.25 -9.39 20.99
CA GLU A 47 2.77 -8.08 21.31
C GLU A 47 3.32 -7.35 20.08
N ILE A 48 3.90 -8.08 19.13
CA ILE A 48 4.33 -7.54 17.84
C ILE A 48 3.12 -7.17 16.99
N GLU A 49 2.11 -8.04 16.92
CA GLU A 49 0.89 -7.78 16.15
C GLU A 49 0.14 -6.55 16.68
N ARG A 50 -0.01 -6.42 18.01
CA ARG A 50 -0.62 -5.22 18.63
C ARG A 50 0.12 -3.94 18.24
N ARG A 51 1.46 -3.96 18.25
CA ARG A 51 2.29 -2.82 17.86
C ARG A 51 2.21 -2.54 16.36
N LEU A 52 2.06 -3.55 15.53
CA LEU A 52 1.86 -3.38 14.09
C LEU A 52 0.54 -2.66 13.83
N VAL A 53 -0.55 -3.11 14.46
CA VAL A 53 -1.87 -2.46 14.34
C VAL A 53 -1.81 -1.01 14.80
N GLU A 54 -1.19 -0.74 15.95
CA GLU A 54 -0.99 0.63 16.45
C GLU A 54 -0.18 1.48 15.45
N TRP A 55 0.88 0.91 14.87
CA TRP A 55 1.69 1.59 13.86
C TRP A 55 0.92 1.86 12.57
N LEU A 56 0.06 0.95 12.11
CA LEU A 56 -0.79 1.14 10.93
C LEU A 56 -1.84 2.25 11.13
N HIS A 57 -2.31 2.44 12.36
CA HIS A 57 -3.23 3.53 12.69
C HIS A 57 -2.54 4.89 12.78
N HIS A 58 -1.34 4.97 13.37
CA HIS A 58 -0.68 6.24 13.64
C HIS A 58 0.36 6.65 12.58
N ARG A 59 0.93 5.68 11.86
CA ARG A 59 1.94 5.84 10.78
C ARG A 59 2.93 7.00 11.02
N PRO A 60 3.73 6.94 12.09
CA PRO A 60 4.70 7.99 12.40
C PRO A 60 5.67 8.23 11.23
N GLY A 61 5.83 9.49 10.83
CA GLY A 61 6.56 9.94 9.64
C GLY A 61 5.70 10.07 8.37
N ALA A 62 4.44 9.66 8.40
CA ALA A 62 3.47 9.79 7.32
C ALA A 62 2.11 10.28 7.85
N GLU A 63 2.13 11.12 8.89
CA GLU A 63 0.93 11.64 9.57
C GLU A 63 0.01 12.40 8.61
N HIS A 64 0.58 12.97 7.55
CA HIS A 64 -0.11 13.72 6.51
C HIS A 64 -0.38 12.88 5.25
N GLY A 65 -0.13 11.58 5.30
CA GLY A 65 -0.12 10.68 4.15
C GLY A 65 1.22 10.69 3.40
N ASP A 66 1.32 9.84 2.37
CA ASP A 66 2.56 9.59 1.62
C ASP A 66 2.75 10.51 0.40
N ALA A 67 1.95 11.58 0.25
CA ALA A 67 1.91 12.35 -1.00
C ALA A 67 2.13 13.85 -0.80
N GLU A 68 3.06 14.42 -1.58
CA GLU A 68 2.90 15.78 -2.11
C GLU A 68 1.94 15.67 -3.31
N SER A 69 0.74 16.24 -3.19
CA SER A 69 -0.21 16.26 -4.31
C SER A 69 0.33 17.14 -5.43
N THR A 70 0.91 16.52 -6.46
CA THR A 70 0.80 17.09 -7.80
C THR A 70 -0.38 16.38 -8.43
N ARG A 71 -1.43 17.14 -8.76
CA ARG A 71 -2.51 16.69 -9.64
C ARG A 71 -1.86 15.87 -10.75
N ALA A 72 -2.16 14.57 -10.85
CA ALA A 72 -1.69 13.76 -11.96
C ALA A 72 -2.06 14.50 -13.25
N LEU A 73 -1.06 15.02 -13.97
CA LEU A 73 -1.29 15.76 -15.22
C LEU A 73 -2.08 14.82 -16.11
N ARG A 74 -3.34 15.21 -16.37
CA ARG A 74 -4.14 14.46 -17.30
C ARG A 74 -3.56 14.76 -18.69
N PRO A 75 -3.58 13.81 -19.64
CA PRO A 75 -3.01 14.02 -20.96
C PRO A 75 -3.55 15.26 -21.69
N GLU A 76 -4.76 15.72 -21.33
CA GLU A 76 -5.40 16.93 -21.87
C GLU A 76 -4.86 18.26 -21.30
N ASP A 77 -4.05 18.23 -20.24
CA ASP A 77 -3.50 19.42 -19.58
C ASP A 77 -2.07 19.77 -20.14
N ALA A 78 -1.64 19.14 -21.24
CA ALA A 78 -0.31 19.30 -21.90
C ALA A 78 -0.39 19.95 -23.28
#